data_AF-A0A2U1P679-F1
#
_entry.id   AF-A0A2U1P679-F1
#
_cell.length_a   1.000
_cell.length_b   1.000
_cell.length_c   1.000
_cell.angle_alpha   90.00
_cell.angle_beta   90.00
_cell.angle_gamma   90.00
#
_symmetry.space_group_name_H-M   'P 1'
#
loop_
_entity.id
_entity.type
_entity.pdbx_description
1 polymer ?
#
loop_
_entity_poly.entity_id
_entity_poly.type
_entity_poly.pdbx_seq_one_letter_code
_entity_poly.pdbx_strand_id
1 'polypeptide(L)'
;MAVFKNSFTKSDALFNWKDDGSNPCDPNNVWVGIICSNGIISTINLSGLDLEGQPNIGVLEAIDSLKAISIENNSISGPMPEINRLRSLKAFYGGSNWFSGVIPSDFFQTLGSLKKLWLQHNNFSGQIPKSIGELPNLKELHLEYNDFSGHIPPFPEADILTTLNLSNNKLQGEIPKSLHKFDNRVFENNAELCGSKLGKECKKPSNQRPNSEEPVSESRSSTKWIIMIVVVALLILIILARATHVEQDNRKWGKGHIDEAVVNIPTVTKKTTTAPPNNSNNNSSSSSSGNTTGTSNNNNNANDTENKDASQKGMAQTGRPVAGSLPGKSVGDLVMVNEERGVFGLQDLMKAAAEVLGNGGLGSAYKATLASGVSVVVKRVREMNQMTKDVFDTEMKKLAKLRHKNILKPLAYHFRKEEKLLVSEYVARGSLLYVLHGDRGNSHAELTWPNRLKIIKGVARGMGFLHSEFSSYPLPHGNLKSSNVLIGSDYEPLLSDYAFHPLLNSTPTVQCMFAFKSPEATLNQQVTQKSDVYCMGIIILEIITGKYPSQYMNNQKGGTDVVQWVKSALAEKREKELIDPEISSGGSTGDMEKLLHIGAACTESDPDERMDLKQAIKRIEEE
;
A
#
# COMPACT_ATOMS: atom_id res chain seq x y z
N MET A 1 -2.75 26.12 -4.64
CA MET A 1 -2.35 24.89 -3.90
C MET A 1 -2.54 25.04 -2.39
N ALA A 2 -2.07 26.10 -1.73
CA ALA A 2 -2.33 26.33 -0.31
C ALA A 2 -3.83 26.37 0.04
N VAL A 3 -4.65 27.03 -0.79
CA VAL A 3 -6.13 27.01 -0.65
C VAL A 3 -6.70 25.59 -0.73
N PHE A 4 -6.16 24.74 -1.60
CA PHE A 4 -6.58 23.34 -1.73
C PHE A 4 -6.20 22.54 -0.46
N LYS A 5 -4.97 22.70 0.06
CA LYS A 5 -4.56 22.11 1.34
C LYS A 5 -5.49 22.52 2.49
N ASN A 6 -5.82 23.79 2.58
CA ASN A 6 -6.64 24.34 3.67
C ASN A 6 -8.11 23.91 3.59
N SER A 7 -8.54 23.25 2.50
CA SER A 7 -9.90 22.70 2.39
C SER A 7 -10.06 21.33 3.08
N PHE A 8 -8.95 20.67 3.42
CA PHE A 8 -8.98 19.46 4.24
C PHE A 8 -9.14 19.82 5.72
N THR A 9 -9.89 19.02 6.46
CA THR A 9 -9.95 19.15 7.93
C THR A 9 -8.70 18.57 8.58
N LYS A 10 -8.06 17.60 7.95
CA LYS A 10 -6.77 17.04 8.35
C LYS A 10 -5.85 16.93 7.14
N SER A 11 -4.71 17.59 7.20
CA SER A 11 -3.74 17.68 6.10
C SER A 11 -2.28 17.71 6.55
N ASP A 12 -1.98 17.13 7.71
CA ASP A 12 -0.63 17.14 8.31
C ASP A 12 0.41 16.51 7.37
N ALA A 13 0.01 15.49 6.61
CA ALA A 13 0.85 14.86 5.59
C ALA A 13 1.29 15.83 4.47
N LEU A 14 0.58 16.94 4.27
CA LEU A 14 0.91 17.99 3.29
C LEU A 14 1.81 19.08 3.92
N PHE A 15 2.70 18.70 4.85
CA PHE A 15 3.51 19.62 5.66
C PHE A 15 4.36 20.59 4.82
N ASN A 16 4.86 20.17 3.65
CA ASN A 16 5.69 21.02 2.79
C ASN A 16 4.91 21.82 1.74
N TRP A 17 3.57 21.75 1.74
CA TRP A 17 2.73 22.64 0.95
C TRP A 17 2.63 23.98 1.66
N LYS A 18 3.46 24.93 1.23
CA LYS A 18 3.63 26.25 1.86
C LYS A 18 3.05 27.35 0.98
N ASP A 19 2.52 28.38 1.61
CA ASP A 19 2.04 29.60 0.93
C ASP A 19 3.13 30.68 0.92
N ASP A 20 4.36 30.29 0.57
CA ASP A 20 5.55 31.15 0.59
C ASP A 20 6.12 31.42 -0.81
N GLY A 21 5.38 31.03 -1.86
CA GLY A 21 5.81 31.13 -3.25
C GLY A 21 6.82 30.05 -3.68
N SER A 22 7.14 29.07 -2.82
CA SER A 22 7.99 27.94 -3.21
C SER A 22 7.37 27.15 -4.37
N ASN A 23 8.24 26.70 -5.28
CA ASN A 23 7.81 25.96 -6.46
C ASN A 23 7.45 24.51 -6.05
N PRO A 24 6.20 24.05 -6.25
CA PRO A 24 5.81 22.67 -5.95
C PRO A 24 6.60 21.61 -6.74
N CYS A 25 7.22 22.03 -7.85
CA CYS A 25 8.01 21.21 -8.76
C CYS A 25 9.52 21.37 -8.60
N ASP A 26 10.02 22.00 -7.52
CA ASP A 26 11.45 22.11 -7.26
C ASP A 26 12.08 20.71 -7.08
N PRO A 27 13.06 20.30 -7.91
CA PRO A 27 13.70 18.98 -7.79
C PRO A 27 14.35 18.72 -6.44
N ASN A 28 14.79 19.77 -5.73
CA ASN A 28 15.43 19.65 -4.43
C ASN A 28 14.43 19.57 -3.27
N ASN A 29 13.16 19.92 -3.51
CA ASN A 29 12.12 19.94 -2.49
C ASN A 29 10.72 19.81 -3.12
N VAL A 30 10.46 18.69 -3.77
CA VAL A 30 9.16 18.42 -4.41
C VAL A 30 8.09 18.31 -3.32
N TRP A 31 6.97 19.01 -3.52
CA TRP A 31 5.86 18.96 -2.57
C TRP A 31 5.25 17.56 -2.49
N VAL A 32 4.89 17.13 -1.28
CA VAL A 32 4.33 15.79 -1.05
C VAL A 32 3.14 15.55 -1.97
N GLY A 33 3.17 14.44 -2.71
CA GLY A 33 2.10 14.07 -3.61
C GLY A 33 1.99 14.91 -4.89
N ILE A 34 2.91 15.84 -5.16
CA ILE A 34 2.97 16.57 -6.43
C ILE A 34 3.91 15.85 -7.40
N ILE A 35 3.41 15.57 -8.60
CA ILE A 35 4.20 14.97 -9.68
C ILE A 35 4.23 15.94 -10.85
N CYS A 36 5.43 16.32 -11.25
CA CYS A 36 5.65 17.31 -12.28
C CYS A 36 6.16 16.69 -13.58
N SER A 37 5.75 17.27 -14.69
CA SER A 37 6.27 16.97 -16.03
C SER A 37 6.88 18.26 -16.57
N ASN A 38 8.18 18.22 -16.89
CA ASN A 38 8.95 19.39 -17.34
C ASN A 38 8.83 20.61 -16.41
N GLY A 39 8.84 20.38 -15.08
CA GLY A 39 8.74 21.44 -14.08
C GLY A 39 7.33 22.00 -13.85
N ILE A 40 6.29 21.43 -14.46
CA ILE A 40 4.89 21.86 -14.31
C ILE A 40 4.07 20.74 -13.67
N ILE A 41 3.16 21.07 -12.75
CA ILE A 41 2.29 20.12 -12.06
C ILE A 41 1.45 19.33 -13.08
N SER A 42 1.62 18.01 -13.08
CA SER A 42 0.92 17.12 -14.02
C SER A 42 -0.03 16.16 -13.30
N THR A 43 0.31 15.74 -12.09
CA THR A 43 -0.50 14.84 -11.28
C THR A 43 -0.43 15.25 -9.82
N ILE A 44 -1.56 15.13 -9.12
CA ILE A 44 -1.66 15.25 -7.66
C ILE A 44 -2.01 13.85 -7.14
N ASN A 45 -1.10 13.20 -6.41
CA ASN A 45 -1.27 11.89 -5.81
C ASN A 45 -1.17 11.99 -4.29
N LEU A 46 -2.34 12.05 -3.64
CA LEU A 46 -2.49 12.15 -2.20
C LEU A 46 -3.00 10.85 -1.58
N SER A 47 -2.72 9.71 -2.22
CA SER A 47 -3.30 8.44 -1.80
C SER A 47 -2.68 7.96 -0.49
N GLY A 48 -3.49 7.48 0.47
CA GLY A 48 -2.97 6.89 1.70
C GLY A 48 -2.28 7.87 2.64
N LEU A 49 -2.65 9.16 2.59
CA LEU A 49 -2.01 10.22 3.38
C LEU A 49 -2.81 10.62 4.64
N ASP A 50 -3.80 9.81 5.02
CA ASP A 50 -4.66 10.02 6.19
C ASP A 50 -5.35 11.40 6.17
N LEU A 51 -5.77 11.83 4.98
CA LEU A 51 -6.46 13.09 4.76
C LEU A 51 -7.93 12.98 5.15
N GLU A 52 -8.47 14.03 5.77
CA GLU A 52 -9.89 14.10 6.17
C GLU A 52 -10.55 15.38 5.64
N GLY A 53 -11.88 15.37 5.61
CA GLY A 53 -12.70 16.55 5.29
C GLY A 53 -13.35 16.47 3.91
N GLN A 54 -13.65 17.64 3.32
CA GLN A 54 -14.29 17.77 2.02
C GLN A 54 -13.41 18.65 1.12
N PRO A 55 -12.45 18.07 0.37
CA PRO A 55 -11.49 18.84 -0.37
C PRO A 55 -12.15 19.63 -1.50
N ASN A 56 -11.86 20.92 -1.56
CA ASN A 56 -12.36 21.81 -2.61
C ASN A 56 -11.51 21.63 -3.89
N ILE A 57 -11.77 20.56 -4.63
CA ILE A 57 -11.05 20.25 -5.87
C ILE A 57 -11.25 21.33 -6.95
N GLY A 58 -12.36 22.06 -6.92
CA GLY A 58 -12.67 23.11 -7.89
C GLY A 58 -11.59 24.21 -7.96
N VAL A 59 -10.86 24.48 -6.87
CA VAL A 59 -9.77 25.47 -6.88
C VAL A 59 -8.55 25.05 -7.72
N LEU A 60 -8.49 23.80 -8.16
CA LEU A 60 -7.43 23.28 -9.04
C LEU A 60 -7.69 23.54 -10.52
N GLU A 61 -8.84 24.16 -10.87
CA GLU A 61 -9.20 24.52 -12.25
C GLU A 61 -8.15 25.40 -12.93
N ALA A 62 -7.43 26.23 -12.18
CA ALA A 62 -6.35 27.08 -12.69
C ALA A 62 -5.09 26.32 -13.12
N ILE A 63 -5.01 25.00 -12.91
CA ILE A 63 -3.84 24.18 -13.25
C ILE A 63 -4.14 23.40 -14.54
N ASP A 64 -4.06 24.06 -15.70
CA ASP A 64 -4.41 23.48 -17.02
C ASP A 64 -3.60 22.22 -17.39
N SER A 65 -2.39 22.11 -16.83
CA SER A 65 -1.49 20.97 -17.01
C SER A 65 -1.91 19.74 -16.22
N LEU A 66 -2.81 19.85 -15.24
CA LEU A 66 -3.20 18.76 -14.35
C LEU A 66 -3.97 17.69 -15.14
N LYS A 67 -3.40 16.48 -15.21
CA LYS A 67 -3.95 15.34 -15.95
C LYS A 67 -4.47 14.23 -15.05
N ALA A 68 -4.01 14.13 -13.81
CA ALA A 68 -4.51 13.11 -12.91
C ALA A 68 -4.59 13.61 -11.47
N ILE A 69 -5.63 13.15 -10.76
CA ILE A 69 -5.77 13.34 -9.32
C ILE A 69 -6.04 11.97 -8.71
N SER A 70 -5.27 11.63 -7.67
CA SER A 70 -5.52 10.50 -6.79
C SER A 70 -5.67 11.00 -5.37
N ILE A 71 -6.78 10.69 -4.74
CA ILE A 71 -7.06 10.91 -3.31
C ILE A 71 -7.54 9.60 -2.66
N GLU A 72 -7.22 8.47 -3.31
CA GLU A 72 -7.65 7.14 -2.90
C GLU A 72 -7.12 6.76 -1.51
N ASN A 73 -7.86 5.93 -0.78
CA ASN A 73 -7.43 5.40 0.52
C ASN A 73 -7.18 6.50 1.55
N ASN A 74 -8.13 7.40 1.72
CA ASN A 74 -8.13 8.41 2.78
C ASN A 74 -9.44 8.34 3.57
N SER A 75 -9.62 9.29 4.47
CA SER A 75 -10.81 9.47 5.32
C SER A 75 -11.64 10.68 4.83
N ILE A 76 -11.64 10.92 3.51
CA ILE A 76 -12.33 12.04 2.89
C ILE A 76 -13.83 11.71 2.80
N SER A 77 -14.67 12.67 3.15
CA SER A 77 -16.13 12.50 3.18
C SER A 77 -16.83 13.58 2.35
N GLY A 78 -18.16 13.56 2.34
CA GLY A 78 -18.97 14.52 1.60
C GLY A 78 -19.41 14.02 0.21
N PRO A 79 -19.99 14.88 -0.62
CA PRO A 79 -20.45 14.53 -1.97
C PRO A 79 -19.29 14.30 -2.94
N MET A 80 -19.60 13.86 -4.16
CA MET A 80 -18.64 13.78 -5.26
C MET A 80 -17.92 15.13 -5.43
N PRO A 81 -16.58 15.20 -5.31
CA PRO A 81 -15.87 16.46 -5.38
C PRO A 81 -15.91 17.02 -6.81
N GLU A 82 -15.88 18.34 -6.98
CA GLU A 82 -16.11 19.09 -8.23
C GLU A 82 -15.03 18.90 -9.33
N ILE A 83 -14.67 17.65 -9.64
CA ILE A 83 -13.72 17.31 -10.70
C ILE A 83 -14.26 17.68 -12.09
N ASN A 84 -15.57 17.85 -12.23
CA ASN A 84 -16.24 18.27 -13.47
C ASN A 84 -15.78 19.66 -13.98
N ARG A 85 -15.15 20.45 -13.12
CA ARG A 85 -14.50 21.71 -13.51
C ARG A 85 -13.16 21.50 -14.22
N LEU A 86 -12.52 20.34 -14.03
CA LEU A 86 -11.19 20.02 -14.52
C LEU A 86 -11.25 19.36 -15.91
N ARG A 87 -11.56 20.14 -16.95
CA ARG A 87 -11.82 19.64 -18.33
C ARG A 87 -10.65 18.86 -18.96
N SER A 88 -9.42 19.12 -18.50
CA SER A 88 -8.19 18.47 -18.94
C SER A 88 -7.89 17.14 -18.23
N LEU A 89 -8.67 16.78 -17.21
CA LEU A 89 -8.42 15.63 -16.36
C LEU A 89 -8.58 14.34 -17.16
N LYS A 90 -7.58 13.47 -17.07
CA LYS A 90 -7.52 12.16 -17.74
C LYS A 90 -7.74 11.00 -16.78
N ALA A 91 -7.46 11.17 -15.49
CA ALA A 91 -7.68 10.14 -14.50
C ALA A 91 -8.10 10.75 -13.16
N PHE A 92 -9.13 10.16 -12.56
CA PHE A 92 -9.53 10.44 -11.19
C PHE A 92 -9.63 9.14 -10.39
N TYR A 93 -8.90 9.09 -9.28
CA TYR A 93 -8.92 7.97 -8.34
C TYR A 93 -9.38 8.47 -6.97
N GLY A 94 -10.66 8.24 -6.66
CA GLY A 94 -11.32 8.64 -5.42
C GLY A 94 -11.83 7.45 -4.60
N GLY A 95 -11.40 6.23 -4.92
CA GLY A 95 -11.83 5.02 -4.22
C GLY A 95 -11.41 4.96 -2.75
N SER A 96 -12.02 4.05 -1.99
CA SER A 96 -11.67 3.78 -0.59
C SER A 96 -11.68 5.04 0.29
N ASN A 97 -12.79 5.76 0.27
CA ASN A 97 -13.06 6.96 1.07
C ASN A 97 -14.47 6.86 1.67
N TRP A 98 -14.99 7.95 2.24
CA TRP A 98 -16.35 8.06 2.77
C TRP A 98 -17.21 9.02 1.94
N PHE A 99 -16.97 9.11 0.63
CA PHE A 99 -17.83 9.90 -0.24
C PHE A 99 -19.24 9.33 -0.26
N SER A 100 -20.25 10.18 -0.26
CA SER A 100 -21.65 9.76 -0.14
C SER A 100 -22.61 10.66 -0.91
N GLY A 101 -23.88 10.29 -0.93
CA GLY A 101 -24.93 11.03 -1.61
C GLY A 101 -25.05 10.69 -3.09
N VAL A 102 -25.89 11.46 -3.78
CA VAL A 102 -26.24 11.22 -5.19
C VAL A 102 -25.30 12.02 -6.09
N ILE A 103 -24.77 11.37 -7.12
CA ILE A 103 -24.01 12.05 -8.18
C ILE A 103 -25.01 12.56 -9.23
N PRO A 104 -25.03 13.87 -9.56
CA PRO A 104 -25.93 14.41 -10.58
C PRO A 104 -25.78 13.70 -11.93
N SER A 105 -26.88 13.52 -12.67
CA SER A 105 -26.88 12.72 -13.91
C SER A 105 -25.98 13.28 -15.01
N ASP A 106 -25.76 14.59 -15.02
CA ASP A 106 -24.96 15.37 -15.97
C ASP A 106 -23.54 15.69 -15.48
N PHE A 107 -23.17 15.23 -14.27
CA PHE A 107 -21.91 15.61 -13.61
C PHE A 107 -20.67 15.41 -14.48
N PHE A 108 -20.61 14.34 -15.29
CA PHE A 108 -19.42 13.99 -16.08
C PHE A 108 -19.42 14.59 -17.49
N GLN A 109 -20.44 15.35 -17.89
CA GLN A 109 -20.63 15.80 -19.28
C GLN A 109 -19.46 16.62 -19.84
N THR A 110 -18.75 17.36 -18.98
CA THR A 110 -17.61 18.22 -19.36
C THR A 110 -16.27 17.49 -19.39
N LEU A 111 -16.21 16.23 -18.95
CA LEU A 111 -14.98 15.47 -18.72
C LEU A 111 -14.54 14.66 -19.95
N GLY A 112 -14.61 15.27 -21.14
CA GLY A 112 -14.31 14.58 -22.41
C GLY A 112 -12.90 13.97 -22.52
N SER A 113 -11.93 14.41 -21.70
CA SER A 113 -10.58 13.86 -21.64
C SER A 113 -10.42 12.66 -20.70
N LEU A 114 -11.43 12.35 -19.89
CA LEU A 114 -11.35 11.38 -18.81
C LEU A 114 -11.26 9.96 -19.38
N LYS A 115 -10.25 9.22 -18.91
CA LYS A 115 -9.95 7.85 -19.31
C LYS A 115 -10.14 6.86 -18.18
N LYS A 116 -9.97 7.29 -16.93
CA LYS A 116 -10.01 6.43 -15.75
C LYS A 116 -10.82 7.11 -14.66
N LEU A 117 -11.84 6.41 -14.17
CA LEU A 117 -12.68 6.86 -13.07
C LEU A 117 -12.86 5.73 -12.06
N TRP A 118 -12.23 5.88 -10.90
CA TRP A 118 -12.24 4.90 -9.82
C TRP A 118 -12.90 5.52 -8.60
N LEU A 119 -14.08 5.01 -8.23
CA LEU A 119 -14.92 5.48 -7.13
C LEU A 119 -15.34 4.32 -6.20
N GLN A 120 -14.72 3.16 -6.35
CA GLN A 120 -15.03 1.96 -5.58
C GLN A 120 -14.84 2.15 -4.08
N HIS A 121 -15.50 1.34 -3.25
CA HIS A 121 -15.40 1.41 -1.79
C HIS A 121 -15.71 2.80 -1.23
N ASN A 122 -16.90 3.31 -1.53
CA ASN A 122 -17.46 4.55 -0.99
C ASN A 122 -18.93 4.31 -0.60
N ASN A 123 -19.67 5.37 -0.26
CA ASN A 123 -21.07 5.35 0.12
C ASN A 123 -21.95 6.13 -0.89
N PHE A 124 -21.58 6.17 -2.17
CA PHE A 124 -22.39 6.83 -3.20
C PHE A 124 -23.71 6.11 -3.38
N SER A 125 -24.79 6.86 -3.62
CA SER A 125 -26.16 6.35 -3.71
C SER A 125 -26.89 6.91 -4.93
N GLY A 126 -28.08 6.39 -5.21
CA GLY A 126 -28.87 6.80 -6.36
C GLY A 126 -28.36 6.18 -7.67
N GLN A 127 -28.80 6.71 -8.81
CA GLN A 127 -28.47 6.12 -10.11
C GLN A 127 -27.03 6.40 -10.53
N ILE A 128 -26.44 5.46 -11.28
CA ILE A 128 -25.20 5.73 -12.01
C ILE A 128 -25.50 6.85 -13.03
N PRO A 129 -24.78 7.98 -13.00
CA PRO A 129 -25.03 9.10 -13.90
C PRO A 129 -24.93 8.70 -15.38
N LYS A 130 -25.94 9.07 -16.16
CA LYS A 130 -25.97 8.79 -17.61
C LYS A 130 -24.74 9.36 -18.32
N SER A 131 -24.28 10.54 -17.90
CA SER A 131 -23.09 11.18 -18.45
C SER A 131 -21.81 10.34 -18.36
N ILE A 132 -21.70 9.38 -17.43
CA ILE A 132 -20.55 8.45 -17.38
C ILE A 132 -20.49 7.58 -18.63
N GLY A 133 -21.64 7.08 -19.10
CA GLY A 133 -21.72 6.20 -20.27
C GLY A 133 -21.46 6.93 -21.59
N GLU A 134 -21.58 8.25 -21.60
CA GLU A 134 -21.40 9.14 -22.76
C GLU A 134 -19.96 9.69 -22.87
N LEU A 135 -19.06 9.32 -21.95
CA LEU A 135 -17.67 9.77 -21.98
C LEU A 135 -16.90 9.14 -23.15
N PRO A 136 -16.38 9.93 -24.10
CA PRO A 136 -15.83 9.42 -25.36
C PRO A 136 -14.46 8.76 -25.24
N ASN A 137 -13.80 8.85 -24.08
CA ASN A 137 -12.44 8.36 -23.86
C ASN A 137 -12.32 7.42 -22.66
N LEU A 138 -13.42 7.04 -22.02
CA LEU A 138 -13.42 6.25 -20.79
C LEU A 138 -12.98 4.82 -21.06
N LYS A 139 -11.89 4.41 -20.41
CA LYS A 139 -11.26 3.08 -20.54
C LYS A 139 -11.40 2.24 -19.28
N GLU A 140 -11.46 2.87 -18.11
CA GLU A 140 -11.50 2.18 -16.82
C GLU A 140 -12.58 2.80 -15.95
N LEU A 141 -13.55 1.99 -15.50
CA LEU A 141 -14.64 2.40 -14.64
C LEU A 141 -14.81 1.41 -13.47
N HIS A 142 -14.57 1.88 -12.25
CA HIS A 142 -14.68 1.09 -11.03
C HIS A 142 -15.64 1.77 -10.05
N LEU A 143 -16.80 1.15 -9.83
CA LEU A 143 -17.89 1.65 -8.98
C LEU A 143 -18.30 0.62 -7.90
N GLU A 144 -17.57 -0.47 -7.78
CA GLU A 144 -17.90 -1.56 -6.87
C GLU A 144 -17.89 -1.14 -5.39
N TYR A 145 -18.67 -1.84 -4.56
CA TYR A 145 -18.83 -1.53 -3.13
C TYR A 145 -19.28 -0.08 -2.90
N ASN A 146 -20.47 0.23 -3.42
CA ASN A 146 -21.22 1.46 -3.19
C ASN A 146 -22.71 1.12 -3.00
N ASP A 147 -23.55 2.15 -2.84
CA ASP A 147 -25.00 2.03 -2.73
C ASP A 147 -25.73 2.47 -4.04
N PHE A 148 -25.07 2.41 -5.21
CA PHE A 148 -25.69 2.79 -6.48
C PHE A 148 -26.89 1.89 -6.78
N SER A 149 -27.99 2.47 -7.26
CA SER A 149 -29.26 1.80 -7.50
C SER A 149 -29.85 2.11 -8.88
N GLY A 150 -30.93 1.43 -9.24
CA GLY A 150 -31.58 1.59 -10.53
C GLY A 150 -30.82 0.94 -11.68
N HIS A 151 -31.13 1.36 -12.92
CA HIS A 151 -30.63 0.72 -14.13
C HIS A 151 -29.21 1.18 -14.47
N ILE A 152 -28.42 0.27 -15.03
CA ILE A 152 -27.11 0.61 -15.61
C ILE A 152 -27.35 1.45 -16.89
N PRO A 153 -26.77 2.65 -17.02
CA PRO A 153 -26.94 3.47 -18.21
C PRO A 153 -26.32 2.80 -19.44
N PRO A 154 -26.74 3.16 -20.66
CA PRO A 154 -26.11 2.64 -21.87
C PRO A 154 -24.67 3.17 -22.00
N PHE A 155 -23.79 2.34 -22.53
CA PHE A 155 -22.41 2.70 -22.89
C PHE A 155 -22.25 2.53 -24.40
N PRO A 156 -22.50 3.58 -25.21
CA PRO A 156 -22.36 3.48 -26.67
C PRO A 156 -20.92 3.18 -27.09
N GLU A 157 -19.95 3.78 -26.40
CA GLU A 157 -18.51 3.59 -26.62
C GLU A 157 -17.94 2.45 -25.77
N ALA A 158 -18.74 1.41 -25.47
CA ALA A 158 -18.28 0.33 -24.61
C ALA A 158 -17.03 -0.39 -25.16
N ASP A 159 -16.78 -0.37 -26.47
CA ASP A 159 -15.64 -1.03 -27.09
C ASP A 159 -14.28 -0.50 -26.59
N ILE A 160 -14.18 0.80 -26.33
CA ILE A 160 -12.95 1.40 -25.77
C ILE A 160 -12.79 1.17 -24.25
N LEU A 161 -13.88 0.77 -23.57
CA LEU A 161 -13.86 0.44 -22.15
C LEU A 161 -13.15 -0.91 -21.97
N THR A 162 -11.98 -0.86 -21.32
CA THR A 162 -11.10 -2.02 -21.08
C THR A 162 -11.34 -2.69 -19.74
N THR A 163 -11.67 -1.91 -18.70
CA THR A 163 -12.00 -2.44 -17.37
C THR A 163 -13.30 -1.84 -16.87
N LEU A 164 -14.12 -2.69 -16.26
CA LEU A 164 -15.39 -2.33 -15.65
C LEU A 164 -15.57 -3.16 -14.39
N ASN A 165 -16.02 -2.53 -13.30
CA ASN A 165 -16.55 -3.25 -12.14
C ASN A 165 -17.71 -2.47 -11.52
N LEU A 166 -18.89 -3.11 -11.49
CA LEU A 166 -20.15 -2.60 -10.95
C LEU A 166 -20.69 -3.51 -9.83
N SER A 167 -19.90 -4.49 -9.39
CA SER A 167 -20.33 -5.47 -8.38
C SER A 167 -20.62 -4.82 -7.03
N ASN A 168 -21.34 -5.52 -6.15
CA ASN A 168 -21.60 -5.08 -4.78
C ASN A 168 -22.27 -3.68 -4.72
N ASN A 169 -23.42 -3.57 -5.38
CA ASN A 169 -24.27 -2.37 -5.41
C ASN A 169 -25.75 -2.79 -5.29
N LYS A 170 -26.68 -1.87 -5.53
CA LYS A 170 -28.14 -2.07 -5.53
C LYS A 170 -28.73 -1.93 -6.94
N LEU A 171 -27.96 -2.26 -7.98
CA LEU A 171 -28.35 -2.10 -9.38
C LEU A 171 -29.46 -3.09 -9.76
N GLN A 172 -30.29 -2.66 -10.70
CA GLN A 172 -31.54 -3.32 -11.06
C GLN A 172 -31.73 -3.35 -12.59
N GLY A 173 -32.57 -4.28 -13.06
CA GLY A 173 -32.98 -4.35 -14.46
C GLY A 173 -31.96 -5.04 -15.36
N GLU A 174 -32.17 -4.92 -16.66
CA GLU A 174 -31.38 -5.64 -17.65
C GLU A 174 -29.98 -5.04 -17.83
N ILE A 175 -28.95 -5.88 -17.90
CA ILE A 175 -27.59 -5.44 -18.25
C ILE A 175 -27.57 -4.97 -19.71
N PRO A 176 -27.17 -3.71 -20.00
CA PRO A 176 -27.06 -3.21 -21.37
C PRO A 176 -26.20 -4.11 -22.25
N LYS A 177 -26.68 -4.39 -23.46
CA LYS A 177 -25.99 -5.29 -24.43
C LYS A 177 -24.55 -4.88 -24.71
N SER A 178 -24.25 -3.58 -24.70
CA SER A 178 -22.89 -3.07 -24.93
C SER A 178 -21.89 -3.53 -23.85
N LEU A 179 -22.36 -3.94 -22.68
CA LEU A 179 -21.53 -4.44 -21.59
C LEU A 179 -21.44 -5.98 -21.52
N HIS A 180 -22.07 -6.71 -22.45
CA HIS A 180 -22.06 -8.18 -22.44
C HIS A 180 -20.67 -8.78 -22.71
N LYS A 181 -19.72 -7.99 -23.20
CA LYS A 181 -18.32 -8.41 -23.38
C LYS A 181 -17.56 -8.64 -22.07
N PHE A 182 -18.01 -8.05 -20.96
CA PHE A 182 -17.36 -8.20 -19.65
C PHE A 182 -17.80 -9.49 -18.95
N ASP A 183 -16.94 -10.06 -18.10
CA ASP A 183 -17.23 -11.25 -17.31
C ASP A 183 -18.39 -11.00 -16.33
N ASN A 184 -19.17 -12.04 -15.98
CA ASN A 184 -20.31 -11.88 -15.08
C ASN A 184 -19.92 -11.36 -13.69
N ARG A 185 -18.68 -11.62 -13.25
CA ARG A 185 -18.11 -11.13 -11.98
C ARG A 185 -18.22 -9.63 -11.79
N VAL A 186 -18.15 -8.86 -12.88
CA VAL A 186 -18.22 -7.39 -12.79
C VAL A 186 -19.62 -6.87 -12.42
N PHE A 187 -20.63 -7.74 -12.37
CA PHE A 187 -22.02 -7.40 -12.04
C PHE A 187 -22.51 -8.12 -10.77
N GLU A 188 -21.68 -8.94 -10.14
CA GLU A 188 -22.07 -9.78 -8.99
C GLU A 188 -22.58 -8.95 -7.81
N ASN A 189 -23.33 -9.60 -6.92
CA ASN A 189 -23.89 -8.99 -5.72
C ASN A 189 -24.78 -7.75 -5.99
N ASN A 190 -25.49 -7.75 -7.11
CA ASN A 190 -26.60 -6.85 -7.42
C ASN A 190 -27.88 -7.69 -7.59
N ALA A 191 -28.63 -7.87 -6.50
CA ALA A 191 -29.70 -8.87 -6.42
C ALA A 191 -30.82 -8.68 -7.46
N GLU A 192 -31.01 -7.48 -7.98
CA GLU A 192 -32.10 -7.13 -8.89
C GLU A 192 -31.68 -6.98 -10.36
N LEU A 193 -30.39 -7.18 -10.69
CA LEU A 193 -29.98 -7.29 -12.08
C LEU A 193 -30.57 -8.57 -12.72
N CYS A 194 -30.87 -8.48 -14.00
CA CYS A 194 -31.47 -9.54 -14.81
C CYS A 194 -30.98 -9.43 -16.27
N GLY A 195 -31.47 -10.32 -17.14
CA GLY A 195 -31.14 -10.38 -18.55
C GLY A 195 -30.42 -11.66 -18.93
N SER A 196 -30.29 -11.87 -20.25
CA SER A 196 -29.66 -13.06 -20.84
C SER A 196 -28.23 -13.29 -20.35
N LYS A 197 -27.48 -12.21 -20.10
CA LYS A 197 -26.10 -12.26 -19.58
C LYS A 197 -25.99 -12.98 -18.24
N LEU A 198 -27.00 -12.83 -17.37
CA LEU A 198 -27.06 -13.48 -16.06
C LEU A 198 -27.90 -14.76 -16.07
N GLY A 199 -28.48 -15.15 -17.21
CA GLY A 199 -29.42 -16.27 -17.29
C GLY A 199 -30.68 -16.06 -16.44
N LYS A 200 -31.04 -14.81 -16.13
CA LYS A 200 -32.13 -14.47 -15.21
C LYS A 200 -33.18 -13.63 -15.92
N GLU A 201 -34.44 -14.07 -15.90
CA GLU A 201 -35.53 -13.32 -16.53
C GLU A 201 -35.81 -12.00 -15.81
N CYS A 202 -36.03 -10.94 -16.59
CA CYS A 202 -36.45 -9.64 -16.05
C CYS A 202 -37.94 -9.64 -15.75
N LYS A 203 -38.32 -9.19 -14.55
CA LYS A 203 -39.72 -8.99 -14.18
C LYS A 203 -40.33 -7.93 -15.10
N LYS A 204 -41.36 -8.30 -15.86
CA LYS A 204 -42.10 -7.34 -16.70
C LYS A 204 -42.86 -6.36 -15.81
N PRO A 205 -42.91 -5.06 -16.16
CA PRO A 205 -43.76 -4.12 -15.44
C PRO A 205 -45.22 -4.58 -15.57
N SER A 206 -45.87 -4.87 -14.43
CA SER A 206 -47.29 -5.22 -14.40
C SER A 206 -48.11 -3.97 -14.70
N ASN A 207 -48.75 -3.93 -15.87
CA ASN A 207 -49.79 -2.95 -16.18
C ASN A 207 -51.00 -3.20 -15.27
N GLN A 208 -51.07 -2.52 -14.13
CA GLN A 208 -52.33 -2.34 -13.40
C GLN A 208 -52.63 -0.85 -13.31
N ARG A 209 -53.79 -0.48 -13.86
CA ARG A 209 -54.43 0.84 -13.71
C ARG A 209 -54.75 1.08 -12.23
N PRO A 210 -54.65 2.31 -11.71
CA PRO A 210 -55.11 2.60 -10.36
C PRO A 210 -56.63 2.60 -10.37
N ASN A 211 -57.26 1.69 -9.64
CA ASN A 211 -58.66 1.80 -9.28
C ASN A 211 -58.84 1.40 -7.82
N SER A 212 -59.39 2.36 -7.07
CA SER A 212 -60.18 2.25 -5.83
C SER A 212 -59.61 1.42 -4.67
N GLU A 213 -59.33 2.14 -3.58
CA GLU A 213 -59.15 1.66 -2.20
C GLU A 213 -60.26 0.67 -1.78
N GLU A 214 -59.88 -0.45 -1.15
CA GLU A 214 -60.32 -0.91 0.19
C GLU A 214 -59.77 -2.32 0.53
N PRO A 215 -59.72 -2.75 1.82
CA PRO A 215 -58.51 -2.73 2.64
C PRO A 215 -57.90 -4.12 2.84
N VAL A 216 -56.56 -4.19 2.97
CA VAL A 216 -55.88 -5.39 3.46
C VAL A 216 -55.29 -5.09 4.84
N SER A 217 -55.77 -5.85 5.81
CA SER A 217 -55.42 -5.85 7.22
C SER A 217 -53.90 -5.95 7.46
N GLU A 218 -53.29 -4.87 7.92
CA GLU A 218 -52.02 -4.95 8.64
C GLU A 218 -52.29 -5.37 10.09
N SER A 219 -51.89 -6.59 10.44
CA SER A 219 -51.70 -6.94 11.85
C SER A 219 -50.49 -6.19 12.39
N ARG A 220 -50.72 -5.00 12.95
CA ARG A 220 -49.75 -4.28 13.79
C ARG A 220 -49.43 -5.12 15.03
N SER A 221 -48.29 -5.79 15.04
CA SER A 221 -47.68 -6.28 16.29
C SER A 221 -46.88 -5.14 16.93
N SER A 222 -47.61 -4.21 17.56
CA SER A 222 -47.09 -3.00 18.25
C SER A 222 -46.19 -3.27 19.46
N THR A 223 -45.81 -4.52 19.74
CA THR A 223 -44.92 -4.88 20.85
C THR A 223 -43.44 -4.77 20.50
N LYS A 224 -43.02 -4.95 19.23
CA LYS A 224 -41.60 -4.95 18.86
C LYS A 224 -40.95 -3.56 18.86
N TRP A 225 -41.68 -2.52 18.45
CA TRP A 225 -41.18 -1.14 18.49
C TRP A 225 -41.10 -0.60 19.91
N ILE A 226 -42.03 -0.98 20.79
CA ILE A 226 -41.98 -0.60 22.21
C ILE A 226 -40.76 -1.26 22.88
N ILE A 227 -40.48 -2.53 22.60
CA ILE A 227 -39.29 -3.22 23.12
C ILE A 227 -38.01 -2.55 22.60
N MET A 228 -37.94 -2.18 21.31
CA MET A 228 -36.79 -1.47 20.76
C MET A 228 -36.57 -0.09 21.40
N ILE A 229 -37.65 0.67 21.62
CA ILE A 229 -37.57 1.98 22.29
C ILE A 229 -37.13 1.82 23.76
N VAL A 230 -37.63 0.81 24.47
CA VAL A 230 -37.24 0.52 25.86
C VAL A 230 -35.78 0.06 25.94
N VAL A 231 -35.32 -0.77 25.00
CA VAL A 231 -33.91 -1.22 24.95
C VAL A 231 -32.98 -0.05 24.65
N VAL A 232 -33.33 0.81 23.69
CA VAL A 232 -32.54 2.01 23.37
C VAL A 232 -32.53 2.99 24.55
N ALA A 233 -33.66 3.20 25.23
CA ALA A 233 -33.73 4.05 26.41
C ALA A 233 -32.89 3.49 27.58
N LEU A 234 -32.91 2.17 27.80
CA LEU A 234 -32.08 1.51 28.81
C LEU A 234 -30.59 1.62 28.48
N LEU A 235 -30.20 1.47 27.21
CA LEU A 235 -28.81 1.66 26.77
C LEU A 235 -28.35 3.11 26.97
N ILE A 236 -29.19 4.10 26.67
CA ILE A 236 -28.90 5.52 26.93
C ILE A 236 -28.77 5.77 28.44
N LEU A 237 -29.63 5.19 29.27
CA LEU A 237 -29.53 5.32 30.73
C LEU A 237 -28.25 4.67 31.29
N ILE A 238 -27.81 3.54 30.74
CA ILE A 238 -26.54 2.90 31.11
C ILE A 238 -25.35 3.79 30.71
N ILE A 239 -25.38 4.39 29.52
CA ILE A 239 -24.34 5.32 29.06
C ILE A 239 -24.29 6.56 29.96
N LEU A 240 -25.43 7.15 30.28
CA LEU A 240 -25.52 8.31 31.17
C LEU A 240 -25.09 7.96 32.61
N ALA A 241 -25.48 6.80 33.14
CA ALA A 241 -25.04 6.34 34.45
C ALA A 241 -23.52 6.15 34.48
N ARG A 242 -22.91 5.57 33.44
CA ARG A 242 -21.44 5.46 33.32
C ARG A 242 -20.76 6.82 33.21
N ALA A 243 -21.34 7.76 32.47
CA ALA A 243 -20.82 9.13 32.38
C ALA A 243 -20.84 9.84 33.75
N THR A 244 -21.93 9.70 34.52
CA THR A 244 -22.00 10.26 35.89
C THR A 244 -21.07 9.55 36.88
N HIS A 245 -20.79 8.26 36.67
CA HIS A 245 -19.86 7.51 37.52
C HIS A 245 -18.40 7.90 37.26
N VAL A 246 -18.03 8.13 35.99
CA VAL A 246 -16.72 8.68 35.61
C VAL A 246 -16.53 10.08 36.20
N GLU A 247 -17.58 10.88 36.26
CA GLU A 247 -17.53 12.22 36.86
C GLU A 247 -17.46 12.18 38.40
N GLN A 248 -18.04 11.15 39.05
CA GLN A 248 -17.90 10.91 40.49
C GLN A 248 -16.53 10.33 40.88
N ASP A 249 -15.92 9.48 40.05
CA ASP A 249 -14.58 8.95 40.27
C ASP A 249 -13.52 10.05 40.10
N ASN A 250 -13.71 10.97 39.14
CA ASN A 250 -12.89 12.18 39.02
C ASN A 250 -13.09 13.17 40.18
N ARG A 251 -14.27 13.17 40.84
CA ARG A 251 -14.49 13.97 42.07
C ARG A 251 -13.93 13.31 43.34
N LYS A 252 -13.80 11.97 43.38
CA LYS A 252 -13.17 11.23 44.49
C LYS A 252 -11.65 11.33 44.51
N TRP A 253 -11.00 11.61 43.38
CA TRP A 253 -9.56 11.90 43.33
C TRP A 253 -9.21 13.36 43.69
N GLY A 254 -10.22 14.24 43.84
CA GLY A 254 -10.04 15.68 44.07
C GLY A 254 -10.21 16.18 45.51
N LYS A 255 -10.43 15.30 46.51
CA LYS A 255 -10.62 15.72 47.92
C LYS A 255 -10.01 14.74 48.94
N GLY A 256 -8.90 15.19 49.54
CA GLY A 256 -8.39 14.79 50.86
C GLY A 256 -6.91 14.41 50.84
N HIS A 257 -6.01 14.84 51.73
CA HIS A 257 -6.02 15.82 52.82
C HIS A 257 -4.53 16.23 52.98
N ILE A 258 -4.22 17.53 53.06
CA ILE A 258 -2.98 18.02 53.68
C ILE A 258 -3.44 18.67 54.98
N ASP A 259 -3.22 17.99 56.10
CA ASP A 259 -3.30 18.60 57.42
C ASP A 259 -1.91 18.69 58.03
N GLU A 260 -1.70 19.82 58.69
CA GLU A 260 -0.47 20.45 59.14
C GLU A 260 0.21 19.73 60.32
N ALA A 261 1.53 19.91 60.41
CA ALA A 261 2.20 20.06 61.70
C ALA A 261 2.99 21.39 61.69
N VAL A 262 2.46 22.35 62.44
CA VAL A 262 3.03 23.67 62.77
C VAL A 262 4.12 23.51 63.84
N VAL A 263 5.28 24.19 63.69
CA VAL A 263 5.98 24.94 64.78
C VAL A 263 6.91 26.04 64.20
N ASN A 264 6.47 27.30 64.38
CA ASN A 264 7.15 28.58 64.73
C ASN A 264 8.26 29.28 63.87
N ILE A 265 7.83 30.30 63.08
CA ILE A 265 7.99 31.79 63.21
C ILE A 265 9.22 32.33 64.03
N PRO A 266 9.98 33.41 63.65
CA PRO A 266 9.48 34.69 63.06
C PRO A 266 10.25 35.39 61.90
N THR A 267 9.42 36.07 61.10
CA THR A 267 9.54 37.40 60.45
C THR A 267 10.73 38.31 60.77
N VAL A 268 11.34 38.91 59.73
CA VAL A 268 11.78 40.32 59.68
C VAL A 268 11.63 40.93 58.27
N THR A 269 10.62 41.79 58.15
CA THR A 269 10.44 43.05 57.38
C THR A 269 11.35 43.50 56.21
N LYS A 270 10.63 43.87 55.12
CA LYS A 270 10.57 45.19 54.41
C LYS A 270 11.66 45.65 53.41
N LYS A 271 11.10 46.08 52.25
CA LYS A 271 11.29 47.34 51.48
C LYS A 271 12.17 47.33 50.21
N THR A 272 11.47 47.50 49.07
CA THR A 272 11.58 48.58 48.05
C THR A 272 12.82 49.48 48.15
N THR A 273 13.64 49.73 47.11
CA THR A 273 13.47 50.48 45.83
C THR A 273 14.89 50.50 45.16
N THR A 274 15.13 50.60 43.84
CA THR A 274 15.17 51.83 43.00
C THR A 274 15.62 51.50 41.56
N ALA A 275 15.33 52.44 40.66
CA ALA A 275 15.38 52.48 39.18
C ALA A 275 16.79 52.49 38.50
N PRO A 276 16.86 52.56 37.14
CA PRO A 276 17.99 52.21 36.24
C PRO A 276 18.79 53.47 35.76
N PRO A 277 19.64 53.49 34.68
CA PRO A 277 19.28 53.27 33.25
C PRO A 277 20.36 52.70 32.28
N ASN A 278 19.90 52.38 31.04
CA ASN A 278 20.50 52.43 29.69
C ASN A 278 22.04 52.57 29.49
N ASN A 279 22.62 51.86 28.50
CA ASN A 279 22.74 52.36 27.10
C ASN A 279 23.42 51.37 26.14
N SER A 280 23.01 51.45 24.88
CA SER A 280 23.57 50.84 23.66
C SER A 280 24.66 51.72 23.01
N ASN A 281 25.65 51.11 22.31
CA ASN A 281 26.06 51.41 20.91
C ASN A 281 27.57 51.20 20.57
N ASN A 282 27.77 50.62 19.37
CA ASN A 282 28.70 50.96 18.28
C ASN A 282 30.15 50.39 18.13
N ASN A 283 30.34 49.80 16.93
CA ASN A 283 31.36 50.03 15.88
C ASN A 283 32.79 49.42 15.93
N SER A 284 32.98 48.43 15.03
CA SER A 284 33.93 48.31 13.89
C SER A 284 35.39 48.82 13.90
N SER A 285 36.25 47.99 13.25
CA SER A 285 37.54 48.24 12.54
C SER A 285 38.79 48.47 13.43
N SER A 286 40.03 48.06 13.10
CA SER A 286 40.72 47.54 11.91
C SER A 286 42.13 46.98 12.25
N SER A 287 42.71 46.23 11.29
CA SER A 287 44.13 46.16 10.87
C SER A 287 45.25 45.62 11.79
N SER A 288 46.05 44.67 11.25
CA SER A 288 47.50 44.86 11.01
C SER A 288 48.04 43.86 9.96
N SER A 289 49.01 44.34 9.16
CA SER A 289 49.68 43.68 8.03
C SER A 289 51.21 43.72 8.20
N GLY A 290 51.93 42.82 7.51
CA GLY A 290 53.35 42.95 7.08
C GLY A 290 54.29 41.86 7.64
N ASN A 291 55.29 41.30 6.93
CA ASN A 291 55.79 41.50 5.55
C ASN A 291 56.90 40.44 5.21
N THR A 292 57.02 40.03 3.92
CA THR A 292 58.22 39.68 3.08
C THR A 292 59.18 38.51 3.47
N THR A 293 59.85 37.70 2.61
CA THR A 293 60.50 37.83 1.27
C THR A 293 60.77 36.47 0.54
N GLY A 294 60.85 36.49 -0.82
CA GLY A 294 61.71 35.70 -1.76
C GLY A 294 61.53 34.17 -1.92
N THR A 295 61.54 33.49 -3.08
CA THR A 295 62.28 33.68 -4.35
C THR A 295 61.71 32.77 -5.47
N SER A 296 61.94 33.16 -6.73
CA SER A 296 61.54 32.59 -8.04
C SER A 296 61.84 31.11 -8.35
N ASN A 297 61.04 30.47 -9.23
CA ASN A 297 61.44 30.27 -10.65
C ASN A 297 60.36 29.63 -11.55
N ASN A 298 60.36 30.13 -12.80
CA ASN A 298 59.54 29.79 -13.97
C ASN A 298 59.84 28.40 -14.55
N ASN A 299 58.87 27.77 -15.22
CA ASN A 299 58.85 27.77 -16.71
C ASN A 299 57.60 27.15 -17.32
N ASN A 300 57.14 27.87 -18.35
CA ASN A 300 56.08 27.61 -19.30
C ASN A 300 56.40 26.43 -20.25
N ASN A 301 55.38 25.77 -20.81
CA ASN A 301 54.94 26.08 -22.17
C ASN A 301 53.77 25.20 -22.63
N ALA A 302 52.81 25.88 -23.26
CA ALA A 302 51.72 25.35 -24.06
C ALA A 302 52.17 25.16 -25.52
N ASN A 303 51.47 24.28 -26.27
CA ASN A 303 50.71 24.64 -27.48
C ASN A 303 50.26 23.41 -28.30
N ASP A 304 48.93 23.32 -28.49
CA ASP A 304 48.17 23.15 -29.74
C ASP A 304 48.79 22.42 -30.94
N THR A 305 48.06 21.49 -31.58
CA THR A 305 47.17 21.77 -32.74
C THR A 305 46.57 20.49 -33.37
N GLU A 306 45.23 20.51 -33.49
CA GLU A 306 44.34 20.13 -34.60
C GLU A 306 44.68 19.12 -35.75
N ASN A 307 43.67 18.27 -36.01
CA ASN A 307 42.87 18.07 -37.25
C ASN A 307 43.02 16.84 -38.20
N LYS A 308 41.83 16.23 -38.44
CA LYS A 308 41.19 15.80 -39.73
C LYS A 308 41.32 14.37 -40.32
N ASP A 309 40.17 13.67 -40.24
CA ASP A 309 39.27 13.19 -41.33
C ASP A 309 39.61 12.07 -42.35
N ALA A 310 38.53 11.28 -42.60
CA ALA A 310 38.04 10.69 -43.88
C ALA A 310 38.39 9.24 -44.35
N SER A 311 37.44 8.33 -44.08
CA SER A 311 36.60 7.54 -45.03
C SER A 311 37.10 6.40 -45.96
N GLN A 312 36.33 5.28 -45.90
CA GLN A 312 35.70 4.44 -46.98
C GLN A 312 36.32 3.14 -47.58
N LYS A 313 35.44 2.10 -47.60
CA LYS A 313 35.25 0.91 -48.50
C LYS A 313 36.35 -0.18 -48.50
N GLY A 314 36.13 -1.50 -48.56
CA GLY A 314 34.97 -2.42 -48.66
C GLY A 314 35.36 -3.64 -49.54
N MET A 315 35.23 -4.90 -49.07
CA MET A 315 34.97 -6.12 -49.90
C MET A 315 34.83 -7.42 -49.09
N ALA A 316 34.06 -8.36 -49.66
CA ALA A 316 33.54 -9.59 -49.06
C ALA A 316 34.38 -10.85 -49.36
N GLN A 317 34.31 -11.89 -48.49
CA GLN A 317 33.85 -13.27 -48.82
C GLN A 317 34.17 -14.34 -47.73
N THR A 318 33.13 -15.16 -47.45
CA THR A 318 33.10 -16.62 -47.17
C THR A 318 33.73 -17.24 -45.90
N GLY A 319 32.91 -18.01 -45.14
CA GLY A 319 33.31 -19.34 -44.64
C GLY A 319 33.06 -19.75 -43.17
N ARG A 320 31.82 -20.18 -42.85
CA ARG A 320 31.38 -21.22 -41.84
C ARG A 320 31.83 -21.18 -40.34
N PRO A 321 31.03 -21.79 -39.43
CA PRO A 321 30.83 -21.28 -38.08
C PRO A 321 31.68 -21.96 -37.01
N VAL A 322 32.11 -21.19 -36.01
CA VAL A 322 32.64 -21.70 -34.73
C VAL A 322 32.04 -20.87 -33.59
N ALA A 323 31.67 -21.58 -32.53
CA ALA A 323 31.09 -21.10 -31.28
C ALA A 323 32.01 -20.13 -30.50
N GLY A 324 31.40 -19.20 -29.75
CA GLY A 324 32.08 -18.46 -28.68
C GLY A 324 31.84 -16.94 -28.63
N SER A 325 30.80 -16.55 -27.88
CA SER A 325 30.75 -15.38 -26.96
C SER A 325 31.14 -13.95 -27.36
N LEU A 326 30.09 -13.08 -27.34
CA LEU A 326 29.96 -11.71 -26.77
C LEU A 326 30.46 -10.49 -27.58
N PRO A 327 29.94 -9.25 -27.35
CA PRO A 327 28.66 -8.82 -26.77
C PRO A 327 27.95 -7.74 -27.64
N GLY A 328 26.74 -8.01 -28.14
CA GLY A 328 25.88 -7.00 -28.75
C GLY A 328 25.03 -6.30 -27.70
N LYS A 329 25.41 -5.08 -27.30
CA LYS A 329 24.57 -4.18 -26.49
C LYS A 329 23.26 -3.88 -27.25
N SER A 330 22.18 -4.56 -26.90
CA SER A 330 20.83 -4.05 -27.14
C SER A 330 20.34 -3.35 -25.86
N VAL A 331 19.90 -2.11 -26.02
CA VAL A 331 19.20 -1.36 -24.98
C VAL A 331 17.74 -1.77 -25.09
N GLY A 332 17.34 -2.83 -24.39
CA GLY A 332 15.94 -3.28 -24.42
C GLY A 332 15.66 -4.75 -24.11
N ASP A 333 16.66 -5.61 -23.93
CA ASP A 333 16.41 -7.04 -23.72
C ASP A 333 16.09 -7.41 -22.28
N LEU A 334 15.40 -8.55 -22.14
CA LEU A 334 15.25 -9.28 -20.88
C LEU A 334 16.58 -9.98 -20.58
N VAL A 335 17.14 -9.76 -19.40
CA VAL A 335 18.38 -10.38 -18.94
C VAL A 335 18.05 -11.62 -18.14
N MET A 336 18.33 -12.79 -18.70
CA MET A 336 18.21 -14.06 -17.99
C MET A 336 19.31 -14.19 -16.93
N VAL A 337 18.91 -14.61 -15.72
CA VAL A 337 19.82 -14.84 -14.59
C VAL A 337 19.68 -16.24 -13.99
N ASN A 338 18.61 -16.96 -14.33
CA ASN A 338 18.44 -18.37 -14.06
C ASN A 338 17.71 -19.05 -15.23
N GLU A 339 18.31 -20.09 -15.79
CA GLU A 339 17.82 -20.83 -16.95
C GLU A 339 17.19 -22.18 -16.59
N GLU A 340 17.04 -22.49 -15.29
CA GLU A 340 16.46 -23.76 -14.80
C GLU A 340 15.04 -24.04 -15.30
N ARG A 341 14.30 -23.00 -15.71
CA ARG A 341 12.95 -23.08 -16.29
C ARG A 341 12.93 -22.81 -17.80
N GLY A 342 14.09 -22.84 -18.45
CA GLY A 342 14.26 -22.53 -19.86
C GLY A 342 14.62 -21.06 -20.12
N VAL A 343 15.01 -20.78 -21.36
CA VAL A 343 15.41 -19.46 -21.84
C VAL A 343 14.28 -18.84 -22.64
N PHE A 344 13.95 -17.58 -22.35
CA PHE A 344 12.94 -16.81 -23.08
C PHE A 344 13.33 -15.34 -23.13
N GLY A 345 12.88 -14.64 -24.17
CA GLY A 345 13.14 -13.22 -24.38
C GLY A 345 11.99 -12.33 -23.93
N LEU A 346 12.23 -11.01 -23.96
CA LEU A 346 11.17 -10.03 -23.70
C LEU A 346 10.00 -10.20 -24.69
N GLN A 347 10.28 -10.55 -25.96
CA GLN A 347 9.23 -10.75 -26.97
C GLN A 347 8.30 -11.92 -26.63
N ASP A 348 8.82 -13.00 -26.05
CA ASP A 348 8.01 -14.14 -25.63
C ASP A 348 7.08 -13.73 -24.49
N LEU A 349 7.60 -12.92 -23.56
CA LEU A 349 6.84 -12.37 -22.44
C LEU A 349 5.72 -11.43 -22.90
N MET A 350 6.00 -10.58 -23.89
CA MET A 350 5.03 -9.62 -24.43
C MET A 350 3.91 -10.28 -25.26
N LYS A 351 4.14 -11.49 -25.78
CA LYS A 351 3.12 -12.28 -26.50
C LYS A 351 2.29 -13.18 -25.59
N ALA A 352 2.76 -13.43 -24.37
CA ALA A 352 2.10 -14.30 -23.43
C ALA A 352 0.77 -13.69 -22.95
N ALA A 353 -0.24 -14.55 -22.77
CA ALA A 353 -1.43 -14.15 -22.03
C ALA A 353 -1.03 -13.84 -20.59
N ALA A 354 -1.44 -12.67 -20.10
CA ALA A 354 -1.11 -12.19 -18.77
C ALA A 354 -2.37 -11.94 -17.94
N GLU A 355 -2.38 -12.43 -16.71
CA GLU A 355 -3.42 -12.13 -15.71
C GLU A 355 -2.81 -11.38 -14.54
N VAL A 356 -3.56 -10.42 -13.98
CA VAL A 356 -3.10 -9.65 -12.81
C VAL A 356 -3.22 -10.53 -11.57
N LEU A 357 -2.11 -10.78 -10.89
CA LEU A 357 -2.10 -11.51 -9.62
C LEU A 357 -2.34 -10.60 -8.42
N GLY A 358 -1.86 -9.36 -8.50
CA GLY A 358 -2.02 -8.40 -7.41
C GLY A 358 -1.28 -7.10 -7.64
N ASN A 359 -1.70 -6.08 -6.92
CA ASN A 359 -1.07 -4.78 -6.90
C ASN A 359 -0.69 -4.45 -5.45
N GLY A 360 0.59 -4.15 -5.20
CA GLY A 360 1.10 -3.84 -3.88
C GLY A 360 1.88 -2.52 -3.86
N GLY A 361 2.37 -2.13 -2.68
CA GLY A 361 3.10 -0.87 -2.48
C GLY A 361 4.43 -0.74 -3.24
N LEU A 362 4.94 -1.83 -3.81
CA LEU A 362 6.15 -1.85 -4.66
C LEU A 362 5.83 -2.22 -6.12
N GLY A 363 4.59 -2.01 -6.55
CA GLY A 363 4.15 -2.24 -7.93
C GLY A 363 3.26 -3.46 -8.12
N SER A 364 3.16 -3.92 -9.36
CA SER A 364 2.14 -4.88 -9.81
C SER A 364 2.76 -6.21 -10.23
N ALA A 365 2.10 -7.32 -9.90
CA ALA A 365 2.49 -8.66 -10.30
C ALA A 365 1.51 -9.23 -11.32
N TYR A 366 2.04 -9.81 -12.39
CA TYR A 366 1.29 -10.44 -13.47
C TYR A 366 1.77 -11.87 -13.63
N LYS A 367 0.87 -12.82 -13.78
CA LYS A 367 1.23 -14.17 -14.24
C LYS A 367 1.17 -14.17 -15.75
N ALA A 368 2.25 -14.61 -16.38
CA ALA A 368 2.32 -14.80 -17.82
C ALA A 368 2.57 -16.28 -18.12
N THR A 369 1.82 -16.86 -19.06
CA THR A 369 2.06 -18.22 -19.54
C THR A 369 2.66 -18.15 -20.94
N LEU A 370 3.94 -18.54 -21.05
CA LEU A 370 4.68 -18.52 -22.29
C LEU A 370 4.19 -19.63 -23.24
N ALA A 371 4.46 -19.48 -24.54
CA ALA A 371 4.11 -20.49 -25.55
C ALA A 371 4.78 -21.85 -25.30
N SER A 372 5.90 -21.88 -24.57
CA SER A 372 6.57 -23.10 -24.11
C SER A 372 5.80 -23.86 -23.04
N GLY A 373 4.72 -23.31 -22.50
CA GLY A 373 3.98 -23.85 -21.35
C GLY A 373 4.56 -23.43 -19.98
N VAL A 374 5.68 -22.72 -19.96
CA VAL A 374 6.27 -22.20 -18.72
C VAL A 374 5.45 -21.00 -18.23
N SER A 375 4.95 -21.09 -17.00
CA SER A 375 4.29 -19.95 -16.34
C SER A 375 5.29 -19.20 -15.45
N VAL A 376 5.31 -17.88 -15.58
CA VAL A 376 6.18 -16.97 -14.83
C VAL A 376 5.37 -15.87 -14.17
N VAL A 377 5.93 -15.28 -13.12
CA VAL A 377 5.44 -14.04 -12.52
C VAL A 377 6.32 -12.90 -12.97
N VAL A 378 5.72 -11.90 -13.60
CA VAL A 378 6.35 -10.65 -13.98
C VAL A 378 5.94 -9.59 -12.97
N LYS A 379 6.89 -9.17 -12.15
CA LYS A 379 6.70 -8.08 -11.21
C LYS A 379 7.22 -6.79 -11.83
N ARG A 380 6.31 -5.86 -12.08
CA ARG A 380 6.63 -4.50 -12.50
C ARG A 380 6.81 -3.64 -11.27
N VAL A 381 8.05 -3.27 -10.97
CA VAL A 381 8.38 -2.37 -9.85
C VAL A 381 8.44 -0.94 -10.38
N ARG A 382 7.56 -0.06 -9.89
CA ARG A 382 7.45 1.32 -10.38
C ARG A 382 8.38 2.28 -9.64
N GLU A 383 8.84 1.85 -8.48
CA GLU A 383 9.52 2.65 -7.47
C GLU A 383 11.07 2.61 -7.61
N MET A 384 11.59 1.87 -8.60
CA MET A 384 13.03 1.70 -8.86
C MET A 384 13.54 2.56 -10.03
N ASN A 385 12.80 3.60 -10.44
CA ASN A 385 13.03 4.30 -11.71
C ASN A 385 14.23 5.26 -11.72
N GLN A 386 14.62 5.82 -10.58
CA GLN A 386 15.75 6.77 -10.51
C GLN A 386 17.13 6.09 -10.38
N MET A 387 17.22 4.77 -10.52
CA MET A 387 18.46 4.01 -10.45
C MET A 387 19.13 3.85 -11.81
N THR A 388 20.48 3.92 -11.85
CA THR A 388 21.26 3.64 -13.06
C THR A 388 21.26 2.14 -13.38
N LYS A 389 21.47 1.80 -14.65
CA LYS A 389 21.52 0.41 -15.09
C LYS A 389 22.59 -0.39 -14.34
N ASP A 390 23.77 0.20 -14.16
CA ASP A 390 24.91 -0.51 -13.56
C ASP A 390 24.66 -0.89 -12.09
N VAL A 391 24.00 -0.02 -11.31
CA VAL A 391 23.63 -0.32 -9.93
C VAL A 391 22.57 -1.42 -9.90
N PHE A 392 21.53 -1.32 -10.73
CA PHE A 392 20.48 -2.32 -10.81
C PHE A 392 21.02 -3.69 -11.24
N ASP A 393 21.84 -3.74 -12.30
CA ASP A 393 22.46 -4.97 -12.80
C ASP A 393 23.36 -5.61 -11.74
N THR A 394 24.08 -4.80 -10.95
CA THR A 394 24.95 -5.29 -9.86
C THR A 394 24.14 -5.95 -8.76
N GLU A 395 23.05 -5.32 -8.32
CA GLU A 395 22.15 -5.88 -7.31
C GLU A 395 21.44 -7.14 -7.83
N MET A 396 20.92 -7.12 -9.05
CA MET A 396 20.28 -8.29 -9.65
C MET A 396 21.24 -9.47 -9.80
N LYS A 397 22.52 -9.23 -10.10
CA LYS A 397 23.55 -10.28 -10.13
C LYS A 397 23.84 -10.88 -8.76
N LYS A 398 23.65 -10.14 -7.66
CA LYS A 398 23.71 -10.71 -6.30
C LYS A 398 22.52 -11.65 -6.07
N LEU A 399 21.30 -11.18 -6.36
CA LEU A 399 20.08 -12.00 -6.23
C LEU A 399 20.14 -13.28 -7.08
N ALA A 400 20.73 -13.19 -8.27
CA ALA A 400 20.92 -14.31 -9.20
C ALA A 400 21.87 -15.41 -8.69
N LYS A 401 22.73 -15.12 -7.71
CA LYS A 401 23.69 -16.10 -7.17
C LYS A 401 23.12 -16.90 -6.01
N LEU A 402 22.01 -16.43 -5.42
CA LEU A 402 21.40 -17.08 -4.28
C LEU A 402 20.92 -18.49 -4.65
N ARG A 403 21.18 -19.45 -3.75
CA ARG A 403 20.71 -20.82 -3.85
C ARG A 403 20.34 -21.32 -2.47
N HIS A 404 19.04 -21.40 -2.20
CA HIS A 404 18.53 -21.92 -0.95
C HIS A 404 17.11 -22.45 -1.15
N LYS A 405 16.78 -23.57 -0.49
CA LYS A 405 15.48 -24.26 -0.67
C LYS A 405 14.25 -23.41 -0.30
N ASN A 406 14.46 -22.38 0.53
CA ASN A 406 13.40 -21.48 1.01
C ASN A 406 13.46 -20.08 0.38
N ILE A 407 14.17 -19.88 -0.72
CA ILE A 407 14.31 -18.57 -1.39
C ILE A 407 13.84 -18.69 -2.84
N LEU A 408 12.88 -17.84 -3.23
CA LEU A 408 12.41 -17.75 -4.60
C LEU A 408 13.40 -16.95 -5.44
N LYS A 409 14.27 -17.66 -6.14
CA LYS A 409 15.29 -17.06 -7.00
C LYS A 409 14.66 -16.42 -8.26
N PRO A 410 15.08 -15.20 -8.66
CA PRO A 410 14.63 -14.61 -9.92
C PRO A 410 15.13 -15.40 -11.13
N LEU A 411 14.30 -15.49 -12.17
CA LEU A 411 14.62 -16.07 -13.48
C LEU A 411 15.27 -15.04 -14.40
N ALA A 412 14.73 -13.82 -14.43
CA ALA A 412 15.18 -12.77 -15.32
C ALA A 412 14.85 -11.39 -14.77
N TYR A 413 15.43 -10.36 -15.37
CA TYR A 413 15.03 -8.98 -15.14
C TYR A 413 15.08 -8.16 -16.42
N HIS A 414 14.30 -7.08 -16.47
CA HIS A 414 14.37 -6.09 -17.53
C HIS A 414 14.65 -4.72 -16.93
N PHE A 415 15.58 -4.00 -17.54
CA PHE A 415 15.89 -2.62 -17.19
C PHE A 415 15.55 -1.68 -18.34
N ARG A 416 14.68 -0.71 -18.05
CA ARG A 416 14.46 0.49 -18.85
C ARG A 416 14.31 1.70 -17.92
N LYS A 417 14.53 2.92 -18.42
CA LYS A 417 14.54 4.14 -17.58
C LYS A 417 13.32 4.23 -16.66
N GLU A 418 12.12 4.07 -17.20
CA GLU A 418 10.85 4.19 -16.46
C GLU A 418 10.18 2.85 -16.09
N GLU A 419 10.87 1.73 -16.33
CA GLU A 419 10.28 0.40 -16.16
C GLU A 419 11.33 -0.62 -15.74
N LYS A 420 11.09 -1.26 -14.60
CA LYS A 420 11.85 -2.42 -14.13
C LYS A 420 10.91 -3.61 -14.02
N LEU A 421 11.30 -4.71 -14.66
CA LEU A 421 10.60 -5.98 -14.50
C LEU A 421 11.53 -6.95 -13.79
N LEU A 422 11.01 -7.63 -12.78
CA LEU A 422 11.63 -8.81 -12.19
C LEU A 422 10.75 -10.00 -12.57
N VAL A 423 11.37 -11.07 -13.06
CA VAL A 423 10.66 -12.27 -13.49
C VAL A 423 11.08 -13.42 -12.60
N SER A 424 10.13 -14.14 -12.03
CA SER A 424 10.34 -15.35 -11.24
C SER A 424 9.43 -16.48 -11.75
N GLU A 425 9.64 -17.71 -11.28
CA GLU A 425 8.71 -18.79 -11.59
C GLU A 425 7.34 -18.53 -10.96
N TYR A 426 6.28 -19.04 -11.59
CA TYR A 426 4.94 -19.04 -11.02
C TYR A 426 4.77 -20.20 -10.05
N VAL A 427 4.36 -19.88 -8.81
CA VAL A 427 4.07 -20.86 -7.76
C VAL A 427 2.56 -21.03 -7.64
N ALA A 428 2.06 -22.21 -8.02
CA ALA A 428 0.64 -22.45 -8.23
C ALA A 428 -0.24 -22.32 -6.98
N ARG A 429 0.24 -22.73 -5.80
CA ARG A 429 -0.55 -22.61 -4.55
C ARG A 429 -0.66 -21.15 -4.05
N GLY A 430 0.10 -20.23 -4.64
CA GLY A 430 0.08 -18.82 -4.28
C GLY A 430 0.84 -18.51 -3.00
N SER A 431 0.45 -17.42 -2.35
CA SER A 431 1.09 -16.92 -1.12
C SER A 431 0.48 -17.51 0.14
N LEU A 432 1.25 -17.54 1.23
CA LEU A 432 0.80 -17.94 2.55
C LEU A 432 -0.43 -17.13 2.99
N LEU A 433 -0.47 -15.82 2.68
CA LEU A 433 -1.63 -14.96 2.95
C LEU A 433 -2.90 -15.51 2.29
N TYR A 434 -2.81 -15.92 1.03
CA TYR A 434 -3.93 -16.47 0.28
C TYR A 434 -4.35 -17.84 0.81
N VAL A 435 -3.40 -18.72 1.15
CA VAL A 435 -3.72 -20.05 1.69
C VAL A 435 -4.31 -19.98 3.10
N LEU A 436 -3.91 -19.00 3.92
CA LEU A 436 -4.47 -18.81 5.27
C LEU A 436 -5.84 -18.10 5.25
N HIS A 437 -5.99 -17.03 4.46
CA HIS A 437 -7.12 -16.10 4.59
C HIS A 437 -7.94 -15.88 3.31
N GLY A 438 -7.48 -16.41 2.18
CA GLY A 438 -8.13 -16.25 0.89
C GLY A 438 -9.19 -17.32 0.66
N ASP A 439 -8.92 -18.25 -0.26
CA ASP A 439 -9.84 -19.33 -0.59
C ASP A 439 -9.67 -20.52 0.35
N ARG A 440 -10.76 -20.97 0.98
CA ARG A 440 -10.80 -22.12 1.89
C ARG A 440 -10.90 -23.45 1.14
N GLY A 441 -10.17 -23.58 0.02
CA GLY A 441 -10.11 -24.78 -0.80
C GLY A 441 -9.18 -25.86 -0.22
N ASN A 442 -8.81 -26.85 -1.05
CA ASN A 442 -7.96 -27.98 -0.62
C ASN A 442 -6.62 -27.53 -0.04
N SER A 443 -6.00 -26.49 -0.62
CA SER A 443 -4.72 -25.97 -0.13
C SER A 443 -4.80 -25.45 1.31
N HIS A 444 -5.95 -24.90 1.71
CA HIS A 444 -6.21 -24.44 3.07
C HIS A 444 -6.48 -25.63 4.00
N ALA A 445 -7.29 -26.59 3.58
CA ALA A 445 -7.58 -27.80 4.37
C ALA A 445 -6.32 -28.61 4.72
N GLU A 446 -5.31 -28.58 3.84
CA GLU A 446 -4.01 -29.21 4.05
C GLU A 446 -3.06 -28.40 4.97
N LEU A 447 -3.40 -27.18 5.43
CA LEU A 447 -2.62 -26.40 6.41
C LEU A 447 -2.75 -26.93 7.85
N THR A 448 -2.51 -28.23 8.00
CA THR A 448 -2.38 -28.92 9.28
C THR A 448 -1.17 -28.42 10.08
N TRP A 449 -1.10 -28.77 11.36
CA TRP A 449 0.03 -28.43 12.22
C TRP A 449 1.41 -28.78 11.61
N PRO A 450 1.66 -30.00 11.09
CA PRO A 450 2.94 -30.33 10.45
C PRO A 450 3.32 -29.38 9.31
N ASN A 451 2.36 -28.99 8.48
CA ASN A 451 2.61 -28.08 7.36
C ASN A 451 2.84 -26.64 7.84
N ARG A 452 2.10 -26.19 8.86
CA ARG A 452 2.34 -24.87 9.48
C ARG A 452 3.72 -24.79 10.15
N LEU A 453 4.12 -25.82 10.90
CA LEU A 453 5.46 -25.93 11.48
C LEU A 453 6.54 -25.94 10.40
N LYS A 454 6.33 -26.71 9.32
CA LYS A 454 7.24 -26.75 8.17
C LYS A 454 7.43 -25.36 7.54
N ILE A 455 6.34 -24.60 7.38
CA ILE A 455 6.39 -23.23 6.87
C ILE A 455 7.18 -22.33 7.82
N ILE A 456 6.90 -22.36 9.13
CA ILE A 456 7.62 -21.55 10.11
C ILE A 456 9.14 -21.83 10.07
N LYS A 457 9.52 -23.11 10.08
CA LYS A 457 10.94 -23.53 9.96
C LYS A 457 11.56 -23.07 8.65
N GLY A 458 10.87 -23.22 7.53
CA GLY A 458 11.38 -22.81 6.23
C GLY A 458 11.57 -21.30 6.11
N VAL A 459 10.64 -20.50 6.65
CA VAL A 459 10.77 -19.03 6.73
C VAL A 459 12.00 -18.67 7.57
N ALA A 460 12.16 -19.28 8.75
CA ALA A 460 13.30 -19.03 9.64
C ALA A 460 14.65 -19.35 8.97
N ARG A 461 14.75 -20.51 8.29
CA ARG A 461 15.94 -20.89 7.51
C ARG A 461 16.23 -19.90 6.38
N GLY A 462 15.19 -19.50 5.63
CA GLY A 462 15.31 -18.51 4.56
C GLY A 462 15.81 -17.17 5.08
N MET A 463 15.29 -16.69 6.21
CA MET A 463 15.76 -15.47 6.87
C MET A 463 17.21 -15.58 7.33
N GLY A 464 17.60 -16.69 7.97
CA GLY A 464 18.99 -16.92 8.36
C GLY A 464 19.96 -16.87 7.18
N PHE A 465 19.58 -17.47 6.06
CA PHE A 465 20.34 -17.41 4.81
C PHE A 465 20.45 -15.98 4.27
N LEU A 466 19.34 -15.23 4.18
CA LEU A 466 19.35 -13.84 3.68
C LEU A 466 20.19 -12.92 4.56
N HIS A 467 20.12 -13.04 5.89
CA HIS A 467 20.93 -12.24 6.80
C HIS A 467 22.43 -12.57 6.72
N SER A 468 22.78 -13.79 6.33
CA SER A 468 24.17 -14.15 6.04
C SER A 468 24.65 -13.49 4.74
N GLU A 469 23.90 -13.68 3.65
CA GLU A 469 24.26 -13.19 2.30
C GLU A 469 24.23 -11.66 2.20
N PHE A 470 23.31 -11.00 2.90
CA PHE A 470 23.11 -9.55 2.91
C PHE A 470 23.42 -8.93 4.27
N SER A 471 24.42 -9.46 4.97
CA SER A 471 24.80 -8.99 6.32
C SER A 471 25.16 -7.51 6.42
N SER A 472 25.56 -6.88 5.31
CA SER A 472 25.83 -5.43 5.25
C SER A 472 24.58 -4.58 5.04
N TYR A 473 23.42 -5.19 4.75
CA TYR A 473 22.20 -4.44 4.50
C TYR A 473 21.50 -4.17 5.84
N PRO A 474 20.93 -2.98 6.03
CA PRO A 474 20.10 -2.71 7.20
C PRO A 474 18.85 -3.58 7.19
N LEU A 475 18.37 -3.94 6.00
CA LEU A 475 17.20 -4.78 5.76
C LEU A 475 17.53 -5.89 4.74
N PRO A 476 18.10 -7.03 5.18
CA PRO A 476 18.37 -8.18 4.32
C PRO A 476 17.15 -8.67 3.54
N HIS A 477 15.98 -8.75 4.18
CA HIS A 477 14.71 -8.98 3.50
C HIS A 477 13.92 -7.67 3.32
N GLY A 478 13.64 -6.97 4.41
CA GLY A 478 12.97 -5.68 4.49
C GLY A 478 11.48 -5.65 4.17
N ASN A 479 10.92 -6.68 3.55
CA ASN A 479 9.53 -6.71 3.12
C ASN A 479 8.87 -8.06 3.42
N LEU A 480 9.28 -8.71 4.51
CA LEU A 480 8.79 -10.03 4.87
C LEU A 480 7.35 -9.95 5.40
N LYS A 481 6.40 -10.55 4.70
CA LYS A 481 4.99 -10.70 5.10
C LYS A 481 4.40 -11.93 4.44
N SER A 482 3.27 -12.45 4.91
CA SER A 482 2.71 -13.69 4.34
C SER A 482 2.32 -13.61 2.87
N SER A 483 2.08 -12.40 2.31
CA SER A 483 1.89 -12.23 0.86
C SER A 483 3.17 -12.42 0.03
N ASN A 484 4.34 -12.34 0.67
CA ASN A 484 5.67 -12.52 0.07
C ASN A 484 6.33 -13.85 0.50
N VAL A 485 5.55 -14.75 1.10
CA VAL A 485 5.94 -16.15 1.34
C VAL A 485 5.10 -17.01 0.40
N LEU A 486 5.67 -17.54 -0.67
CA LEU A 486 4.96 -18.42 -1.59
C LEU A 486 5.02 -19.87 -1.11
N ILE A 487 3.95 -20.63 -1.36
CA ILE A 487 3.85 -22.02 -0.94
C ILE A 487 4.15 -22.94 -2.11
N GLY A 488 5.34 -23.54 -2.10
CA GLY A 488 5.80 -24.47 -3.12
C GLY A 488 5.14 -25.85 -3.05
N SER A 489 5.78 -26.83 -3.71
CA SER A 489 5.43 -28.24 -3.54
C SER A 489 5.61 -28.68 -2.09
N ASP A 490 4.74 -29.56 -1.61
CA ASP A 490 4.77 -30.12 -0.25
C ASP A 490 4.82 -29.08 0.87
N TYR A 491 4.21 -27.90 0.67
CA TYR A 491 4.20 -26.81 1.65
C TYR A 491 5.59 -26.25 2.01
N GLU A 492 6.59 -26.42 1.13
CA GLU A 492 7.87 -25.75 1.31
C GLU A 492 7.70 -24.24 1.05
N PRO A 493 8.04 -23.37 2.02
CA PRO A 493 7.88 -21.93 1.83
C PRO A 493 9.05 -21.36 1.02
N LEU A 494 8.74 -20.42 0.13
CA LEU A 494 9.69 -19.70 -0.71
C LEU A 494 9.55 -18.20 -0.44
N LEU A 495 10.58 -17.57 0.12
CA LEU A 495 10.59 -16.12 0.36
C LEU A 495 10.81 -15.38 -0.96
N SER A 496 9.97 -14.38 -1.25
CA SER A 496 10.08 -13.48 -2.38
C SER A 496 10.28 -12.04 -1.93
N ASP A 497 10.63 -11.14 -2.87
CA ASP A 497 10.69 -9.70 -2.61
C ASP A 497 11.64 -9.27 -1.48
N TYR A 498 12.78 -9.95 -1.41
CA TYR A 498 13.88 -9.67 -0.49
C TYR A 498 14.94 -8.76 -1.12
N ALA A 499 15.78 -8.15 -0.26
CA ALA A 499 16.91 -7.31 -0.66
C ALA A 499 16.56 -6.14 -1.61
N PHE A 500 15.33 -5.63 -1.55
CA PHE A 500 14.91 -4.48 -2.37
C PHE A 500 15.35 -3.14 -1.80
N HIS A 501 15.75 -3.07 -0.53
CA HIS A 501 16.11 -1.80 0.11
C HIS A 501 17.13 -0.95 -0.69
N PRO A 502 18.26 -1.49 -1.19
CA PRO A 502 19.21 -0.70 -2.00
C PRO A 502 18.66 -0.32 -3.38
N LEU A 503 17.64 -1.03 -3.87
CA LEU A 503 17.01 -0.80 -5.16
C LEU A 503 16.01 0.38 -5.11
N LEU A 504 15.60 0.80 -3.91
CA LEU A 504 14.68 1.90 -3.68
C LEU A 504 15.47 3.15 -3.28
N ASN A 505 15.07 4.31 -3.81
CA ASN A 505 15.87 5.54 -3.71
C ASN A 505 15.12 6.74 -3.14
N SER A 506 13.81 6.66 -2.94
CA SER A 506 13.03 7.72 -2.32
C SER A 506 12.51 7.29 -0.95
N THR A 507 12.60 8.18 0.04
CA THR A 507 12.11 7.93 1.40
C THR A 507 10.65 7.42 1.43
N PRO A 508 9.70 7.98 0.65
CA PRO A 508 8.34 7.45 0.60
C PRO A 508 8.27 6.01 0.08
N THR A 509 9.08 5.66 -0.93
CA THR A 509 9.07 4.29 -1.50
C THR A 509 9.68 3.27 -0.56
N VAL A 510 10.70 3.65 0.20
CA VAL A 510 11.33 2.79 1.19
C VAL A 510 10.37 2.54 2.37
N GLN A 511 9.59 3.55 2.78
CA GLN A 511 8.55 3.42 3.80
C GLN A 511 7.37 2.52 3.39
N CYS A 512 7.20 2.20 2.10
CA CYS A 512 6.24 1.19 1.65
C CYS A 512 6.66 -0.25 1.97
N MET A 513 7.95 -0.48 2.30
CA MET A 513 8.44 -1.80 2.71
C MET A 513 7.89 -2.19 4.08
N PHE A 514 7.51 -3.45 4.25
CA PHE A 514 6.83 -3.89 5.46
C PHE A 514 7.67 -3.74 6.75
N ALA A 515 9.00 -3.78 6.68
CA ALA A 515 9.86 -3.52 7.85
C ALA A 515 9.64 -2.13 8.46
N PHE A 516 9.13 -1.16 7.70
CA PHE A 516 8.78 0.17 8.24
C PHE A 516 7.50 0.18 9.08
N LYS A 517 6.85 -0.98 9.24
CA LYS A 517 5.76 -1.19 10.21
C LYS A 517 6.26 -1.64 11.58
N SER A 518 7.56 -1.84 11.75
CA SER A 518 8.11 -2.12 13.08
C SER A 518 7.95 -0.91 14.01
N PRO A 519 7.88 -1.11 15.34
CA PRO A 519 7.68 -0.02 16.30
C PRO A 519 8.77 1.05 16.21
N GLU A 520 10.04 0.66 16.10
CA GLU A 520 11.18 1.57 15.98
C GLU A 520 11.17 2.37 14.68
N ALA A 521 10.69 1.78 13.58
CA ALA A 521 10.58 2.48 12.31
C ALA A 521 9.41 3.47 12.32
N THR A 522 8.30 3.12 12.97
CA THR A 522 7.14 4.00 13.09
C THR A 522 7.40 5.17 14.02
N LEU A 523 8.12 4.94 15.13
CA LEU A 523 8.41 5.98 16.13
C LEU A 523 9.60 6.85 15.75
N ASN A 524 10.70 6.25 15.30
CA ASN A 524 11.99 6.92 15.16
C ASN A 524 12.47 7.00 13.69
N GLN A 525 11.72 6.46 12.73
CA GLN A 525 12.12 6.33 11.33
C GLN A 525 13.45 5.59 11.13
N GLN A 526 13.82 4.73 12.08
CA GLN A 526 15.01 3.91 12.02
C GLN A 526 14.64 2.45 11.79
N VAL A 527 15.33 1.80 10.85
CA VAL A 527 15.19 0.37 10.58
C VAL A 527 16.54 -0.31 10.74
N THR A 528 16.51 -1.54 11.23
CA THR A 528 17.70 -2.39 11.38
C THR A 528 17.34 -3.82 11.03
N GLN A 529 18.32 -4.72 11.10
CA GLN A 529 18.08 -6.14 10.93
C GLN A 529 17.07 -6.70 11.97
N LYS A 530 16.87 -6.02 13.11
CA LYS A 530 15.83 -6.37 14.08
C LYS A 530 14.42 -6.09 13.55
N SER A 531 14.25 -5.18 12.60
CA SER A 531 12.96 -4.92 11.96
C SER A 531 12.50 -6.13 11.13
N ASP A 532 13.44 -6.84 10.50
CA ASP A 532 13.16 -8.10 9.81
C ASP A 532 12.75 -9.23 10.78
N VAL A 533 13.33 -9.25 11.99
CA VAL A 533 12.93 -10.19 13.05
C VAL A 533 11.50 -9.91 13.51
N TYR A 534 11.12 -8.64 13.65
CA TYR A 534 9.75 -8.24 13.96
C TYR A 534 8.77 -8.78 12.91
N CYS A 535 9.08 -8.60 11.62
CA CYS A 535 8.27 -9.12 10.53
C CYS A 535 8.12 -10.64 10.56
N MET A 536 9.20 -11.37 10.88
CA MET A 536 9.15 -12.83 11.06
C MET A 536 8.26 -13.23 12.22
N GLY A 537 8.32 -12.49 13.34
CA GLY A 537 7.43 -12.67 14.48
C GLY A 537 5.96 -12.54 14.11
N ILE A 538 5.59 -11.53 13.31
CA ILE A 538 4.21 -11.36 12.81
C ILE A 538 3.73 -12.60 12.03
N ILE A 539 4.57 -13.14 11.15
CA ILE A 539 4.23 -14.35 10.37
C ILE A 539 4.04 -15.57 11.30
N ILE A 540 4.90 -15.74 12.30
CA ILE A 540 4.76 -16.84 13.27
C ILE A 540 3.42 -16.71 14.01
N LEU A 541 3.10 -15.52 14.52
CA LEU A 541 1.84 -15.27 15.21
C LEU A 541 0.62 -15.48 14.29
N GLU A 542 0.68 -15.02 13.05
CA GLU A 542 -0.36 -15.25 12.04
C GLU A 542 -0.60 -16.75 11.80
N ILE A 543 0.47 -17.53 11.61
CA ILE A 543 0.38 -18.97 11.34
C ILE A 543 -0.21 -19.73 12.54
N ILE A 544 0.23 -19.41 13.76
CA ILE A 544 -0.24 -20.12 14.96
C ILE A 544 -1.70 -19.76 15.28
N THR A 545 -2.07 -18.49 15.12
CA THR A 545 -3.39 -18.01 15.51
C THR A 545 -4.45 -18.12 14.42
N GLY A 546 -4.03 -18.27 13.16
CA GLY A 546 -4.93 -18.23 12.01
C GLY A 546 -5.60 -16.86 11.81
N LYS A 547 -5.16 -15.81 12.52
CA LYS A 547 -5.74 -14.47 12.44
C LYS A 547 -5.00 -13.61 11.44
N TYR A 548 -5.75 -12.84 10.67
CA TYR A 548 -5.21 -11.86 9.75
C TYR A 548 -4.57 -10.69 10.53
N PRO A 549 -3.26 -10.41 10.41
CA PRO A 549 -2.60 -9.32 11.13
C PRO A 549 -3.08 -7.95 10.66
N SER A 550 -3.53 -7.09 11.58
CA SER A 550 -3.89 -5.70 11.26
C SER A 550 -2.68 -4.89 10.78
N GLN A 551 -1.46 -5.30 11.15
CA GLN A 551 -0.20 -4.70 10.71
C GLN A 551 -0.05 -4.71 9.17
N TYR A 552 -0.68 -5.67 8.48
CA TYR A 552 -0.70 -5.70 7.01
C TYR A 552 -1.59 -4.63 6.39
N MET A 553 -2.50 -4.06 7.16
CA MET A 553 -3.37 -2.97 6.73
C MET A 553 -2.73 -1.62 7.05
N ASN A 554 -2.79 -0.70 6.09
CA ASN A 554 -2.37 0.69 6.34
C ASN A 554 -3.40 1.48 7.14
N ASN A 555 -4.65 0.98 7.20
CA ASN A 555 -5.74 1.59 7.93
C ASN A 555 -6.06 0.66 9.11
N GLN A 556 -6.02 1.15 10.35
CA GLN A 556 -6.29 0.38 11.59
C GLN A 556 -7.74 -0.17 11.69
N LYS A 557 -8.47 -0.26 10.57
CA LYS A 557 -9.81 -0.84 10.46
C LYS A 557 -9.71 -2.16 9.69
N GLY A 558 -9.73 -3.26 10.44
CA GLY A 558 -9.67 -4.63 9.92
C GLY A 558 -8.41 -5.38 10.37
N GLY A 559 -8.52 -6.70 10.47
CA GLY A 559 -7.48 -7.56 11.04
C GLY A 559 -7.42 -7.52 12.56
N THR A 560 -6.67 -8.45 13.13
CA THR A 560 -6.37 -8.54 14.57
C THR A 560 -5.00 -7.96 14.82
N ASP A 561 -4.86 -7.09 15.82
CA ASP A 561 -3.54 -6.76 16.34
C ASP A 561 -2.98 -7.98 17.08
N VAL A 562 -2.39 -8.89 16.31
CA VAL A 562 -1.89 -10.18 16.80
C VAL A 562 -0.80 -9.98 17.85
N VAL A 563 -0.02 -8.90 17.77
CA VAL A 563 1.02 -8.58 18.75
C VAL A 563 0.38 -8.22 20.08
N GLN A 564 -0.53 -7.25 20.09
CA GLN A 564 -1.18 -6.83 21.33
C GLN A 564 -2.04 -7.95 21.93
N TRP A 565 -2.75 -8.69 21.08
CA TRP A 565 -3.61 -9.79 21.51
C TRP A 565 -2.81 -10.91 22.17
N VAL A 566 -1.66 -11.29 21.59
CA VAL A 566 -0.75 -12.29 22.17
C VAL A 566 -0.11 -11.79 23.46
N LYS A 567 0.37 -10.54 23.49
CA LYS A 567 0.94 -9.94 24.72
C LYS A 567 -0.05 -9.97 25.88
N SER A 568 -1.32 -9.62 25.64
CA SER A 568 -2.37 -9.67 26.67
C SER A 568 -2.66 -11.10 27.14
N ALA A 569 -2.76 -12.08 26.24
CA ALA A 569 -3.02 -13.46 26.63
C ALA A 569 -1.87 -14.07 27.45
N LEU A 570 -0.62 -13.76 27.09
CA LEU A 570 0.57 -14.21 27.84
C LEU A 570 0.62 -13.64 29.25
N ALA A 571 0.25 -12.38 29.43
CA ALA A 571 0.16 -11.75 30.76
C ALA A 571 -0.90 -12.44 31.65
N GLU A 572 -1.95 -12.98 31.04
CA GLU A 572 -3.05 -13.67 31.70
C GLU A 572 -2.90 -15.20 31.75
N LYS A 573 -1.82 -15.76 31.20
CA LYS A 573 -1.59 -17.21 31.08
C LYS A 573 -2.69 -17.95 30.30
N ARG A 574 -3.21 -17.32 29.24
CA ARG A 574 -4.28 -17.82 28.36
C ARG A 574 -3.81 -18.10 26.93
N GLU A 575 -2.51 -18.26 26.71
CA GLU A 575 -1.90 -18.48 25.40
C GLU A 575 -2.48 -19.67 24.61
N LYS A 576 -2.92 -20.72 25.30
CA LYS A 576 -3.55 -21.88 24.68
C LYS A 576 -4.83 -21.53 23.90
N GLU A 577 -5.56 -20.50 24.32
CA GLU A 577 -6.79 -20.04 23.66
C GLU A 577 -6.51 -19.33 22.32
N LEU A 578 -5.26 -18.95 22.08
CA LEU A 578 -4.85 -18.25 20.86
C LEU A 578 -4.54 -19.20 19.71
N ILE A 579 -4.35 -20.49 20.00
CA ILE A 579 -4.06 -21.51 18.99
C ILE A 579 -5.27 -21.66 18.07
N ASP A 580 -5.02 -21.63 16.76
CA ASP A 580 -6.05 -21.85 15.76
C ASP A 580 -6.77 -23.20 16.00
N PRO A 581 -8.10 -23.20 16.17
CA PRO A 581 -8.87 -24.41 16.36
C PRO A 581 -8.64 -25.46 15.25
N GLU A 582 -8.35 -25.03 14.03
CA GLU A 582 -8.13 -25.92 12.88
C GLU A 582 -6.85 -26.78 13.01
N ILE A 583 -5.88 -26.37 13.84
CA ILE A 583 -4.65 -27.15 14.11
C ILE A 583 -4.57 -27.73 15.52
N SER A 584 -5.50 -27.32 16.40
CA SER A 584 -5.52 -27.70 17.82
C SER A 584 -5.60 -29.22 18.08
N SER A 585 -6.13 -29.99 17.12
CA SER A 585 -6.29 -31.44 17.22
C SER A 585 -5.16 -32.26 16.57
N GLY A 586 -4.27 -31.61 15.81
CA GLY A 586 -3.30 -32.27 14.92
C GLY A 586 -1.84 -32.27 15.39
N GLY A 587 -1.54 -31.83 16.62
CA GLY A 587 -0.16 -31.66 17.09
C GLY A 587 0.01 -31.52 18.60
N SER A 588 1.27 -31.38 19.03
CA SER A 588 1.64 -31.04 20.41
C SER A 588 1.26 -29.60 20.69
N THR A 589 0.24 -29.38 21.52
CA THR A 589 -0.15 -28.04 21.98
C THR A 589 1.04 -27.30 22.61
N GLY A 590 1.94 -28.01 23.29
CA GLY A 590 3.13 -27.41 23.90
C GLY A 590 4.10 -26.82 22.87
N ASP A 591 4.26 -27.45 21.71
CA ASP A 591 5.16 -26.95 20.66
C ASP A 591 4.55 -25.69 20.00
N MET A 592 3.22 -25.66 19.85
CA MET A 592 2.48 -24.49 19.37
C MET A 592 2.62 -23.31 20.33
N GLU A 593 2.49 -23.55 21.64
CA GLU A 593 2.68 -22.53 22.69
C GLU A 593 4.10 -21.96 22.65
N LYS A 594 5.13 -22.81 22.55
CA LYS A 594 6.52 -22.33 22.45
C LYS A 594 6.77 -21.50 21.19
N LEU A 595 6.22 -21.90 20.04
CA LEU A 595 6.29 -21.06 18.83
C LEU A 595 5.56 -19.73 19.00
N LEU A 596 4.42 -19.72 19.72
CA LEU A 596 3.73 -18.48 20.07
C LEU A 596 4.61 -17.56 20.93
N HIS A 597 5.31 -18.11 21.93
CA HIS A 597 6.27 -17.37 22.74
C HIS A 597 7.46 -16.84 21.92
N ILE A 598 7.98 -17.63 20.98
CA ILE A 598 9.03 -17.18 20.06
C ILE A 598 8.52 -16.03 19.19
N GLY A 599 7.33 -16.16 18.60
CA GLY A 599 6.68 -15.11 17.84
C GLY A 599 6.52 -13.82 18.65
N ALA A 600 6.04 -13.93 19.89
CA ALA A 600 5.88 -12.80 20.80
C ALA A 600 7.22 -12.09 21.08
N ALA A 601 8.27 -12.85 21.39
CA ALA A 601 9.61 -12.31 21.65
C ALA A 601 10.28 -11.71 20.40
N CYS A 602 9.97 -12.22 19.21
CA CYS A 602 10.37 -11.61 17.94
C CYS A 602 9.61 -10.30 17.67
N THR A 603 8.40 -10.12 18.21
CA THR A 603 7.59 -8.90 18.07
C THR A 603 7.75 -7.91 19.23
N GLU A 604 8.79 -8.03 20.05
CA GLU A 604 9.02 -7.06 21.12
C GLU A 604 9.24 -5.65 20.56
N SER A 605 8.65 -4.66 21.23
CA SER A 605 8.61 -3.27 20.76
C SER A 605 9.99 -2.62 20.81
N ASP A 606 10.75 -2.92 21.86
CA ASP A 606 12.14 -2.49 21.99
C ASP A 606 13.06 -3.42 21.16
N PRO A 607 13.79 -2.91 20.15
CA PRO A 607 14.73 -3.71 19.36
C PRO A 607 15.84 -4.38 20.17
N ASP A 608 16.22 -3.80 21.32
CA ASP A 608 17.30 -4.34 22.16
C ASP A 608 16.83 -5.58 22.95
N GLU A 609 15.59 -5.56 23.43
CA GLU A 609 14.93 -6.71 24.09
C GLU A 609 14.38 -7.75 23.10
N ARG A 610 14.20 -7.37 21.83
CA ARG A 610 13.72 -8.27 20.77
C ARG A 610 14.69 -9.43 20.57
N MET A 611 14.15 -10.65 20.47
CA MET A 611 14.96 -11.86 20.27
C MET A 611 15.92 -11.72 19.08
N ASP A 612 17.16 -12.19 19.22
CA ASP A 612 18.09 -12.23 18.10
C ASP A 612 17.67 -13.28 17.05
N LEU A 613 17.90 -12.99 15.76
CA LEU A 613 17.49 -13.89 14.68
C LEU A 613 18.12 -15.29 14.81
N LYS A 614 19.41 -15.39 15.14
CA LYS A 614 20.07 -16.71 15.27
C LYS A 614 19.48 -17.50 16.43
N GLN A 615 19.14 -16.81 17.51
CA GLN A 615 18.47 -17.43 18.65
C GLN A 615 17.06 -17.88 18.28
N ALA A 616 16.29 -17.06 17.58
CA ALA A 616 14.95 -17.41 17.10
C ALA A 616 14.98 -18.64 16.19
N ILE A 617 15.88 -18.66 15.20
CA ILE A 617 16.06 -19.81 14.29
C ILE A 617 16.40 -21.07 15.10
N LYS A 618 17.36 -20.98 16.03
CA LYS A 618 17.74 -22.13 16.86
C LYS A 618 16.54 -22.71 17.61
N ARG A 619 15.77 -21.87 18.29
CA ARG A 619 14.59 -22.32 19.06
C ARG A 619 13.49 -22.88 18.15
N ILE A 620 13.26 -22.27 16.98
CA ILE A 620 12.28 -22.76 16.00
C ILE A 620 12.66 -24.15 15.45
N GLU A 621 13.96 -24.45 15.30
CA GLU A 621 14.42 -25.76 14.85
C GLU A 621 14.27 -26.86 15.90
N GLU A 622 14.28 -26.48 17.19
CA GLU A 622 14.16 -27.38 18.34
C GLU A 622 12.71 -27.86 18.58
N GLU A 623 11.70 -27.17 18.03
CA GLU A 623 10.29 -27.61 17.99
C GLU A 623 10.01 -28.53 16.82
#